data_AF-B3SD08-F1
#
_entry.id   AF-B3SD08-F1
#
_cell.length_a   1.000
_cell.length_b   1.000
_cell.length_c   1.000
_cell.angle_alpha   90.00
_cell.angle_beta   90.00
_cell.angle_gamma   90.00
#
_symmetry.space_group_name_H-M   'P 1'
#
loop_
_entity.id
_entity.type
_entity.pdbx_description
1 polymer ?
#
loop_
_entity_poly.entity_id
_entity_poly.type
_entity_poly.pdbx_seq_one_letter_code
_entity_poly.pdbx_strand_id
1 'polypeptide(L)'
;LSTCDGLLSHFVLQAYIWLIGCTAFIGNIAVFSMHVKETKCKKNGVPSFLIANLAVADFSVANYMLIIAISDRFYSNNKFGVNSEQWLRSMPCLFACFICCAASLMSVFMMLIISIDRFICMVYPFSKRKLTLKSALLLVMGFWLFSITFVGVPVVYSIGADGDNRLHGYSSICMSSNVLNPYFKMWITAYVSITIICWIITCFLYTKMLNSIRQSSQQVRKSENSKDKRITIRLFLILITDLISWIPYYIIFMQVLHTSESVNILTLQFVIIFALPINSAVNPCLYTL
;
A
#
# COMPACT_ATOMS: atom_id res chain seq x y z
N LEU A 1 9.53 5.85 -26.94
CA LEU A 1 10.54 4.76 -27.02
C LEU A 1 10.76 4.23 -25.61
N SER A 2 10.18 3.09 -25.23
CA SER A 2 10.69 2.33 -24.10
C SER A 2 12.00 1.69 -24.53
N THR A 3 13.07 1.89 -23.79
CA THR A 3 14.35 1.19 -24.05
C THR A 3 14.10 -0.31 -23.91
N CYS A 4 14.34 -1.08 -24.96
CA CYS A 4 14.26 -2.55 -24.95
C CYS A 4 15.38 -3.21 -24.11
N ASP A 5 16.15 -2.40 -23.40
CA ASP A 5 17.44 -2.75 -22.82
C ASP A 5 17.31 -3.31 -21.40
N GLY A 6 16.31 -2.87 -20.63
CA GLY A 6 16.13 -3.23 -19.21
C GLY A 6 14.68 -3.31 -18.78
N LEU A 7 14.46 -3.84 -17.57
CA LEU A 7 13.14 -3.96 -16.95
C LEU A 7 12.56 -2.59 -16.61
N LEU A 8 13.46 -1.70 -16.16
CA LEU A 8 13.24 -0.29 -15.88
C LEU A 8 13.81 0.59 -16.99
N SER A 9 13.01 1.56 -17.42
CA SER A 9 13.31 2.41 -18.58
C SER A 9 14.48 3.37 -18.40
N HIS A 10 14.83 3.74 -17.16
CA HIS A 10 15.84 4.76 -16.88
C HIS A 10 16.73 4.43 -15.68
N PHE A 11 18.01 4.86 -15.76
CA PHE A 11 18.96 4.74 -14.66
C PHE A 11 18.45 5.38 -13.35
N VAL A 12 17.71 6.49 -13.45
CA VAL A 12 17.11 7.14 -12.28
C VAL A 12 16.14 6.20 -11.56
N LEU A 13 15.29 5.47 -12.30
CA LEU A 13 14.37 4.48 -11.73
C LEU A 13 15.13 3.33 -11.07
N GLN A 14 16.22 2.87 -11.70
CA GLN A 14 17.07 1.79 -11.17
C GLN A 14 17.75 2.19 -9.87
N ALA A 15 18.37 3.37 -9.80
CA ALA A 15 18.99 3.85 -8.56
C ALA A 15 17.94 4.09 -7.46
N TYR A 16 16.79 4.64 -7.84
CA TYR A 16 15.70 4.97 -6.92
C TYR A 16 15.09 3.74 -6.25
N ILE A 17 14.79 2.69 -7.03
CA ILE A 17 14.15 1.48 -6.49
C ILE A 17 15.04 0.78 -5.46
N TRP A 18 16.37 0.80 -5.64
CA TRP A 18 17.33 0.28 -4.65
C TRP A 18 17.33 1.14 -3.37
N LEU A 19 17.41 2.46 -3.53
CA LEU A 19 17.44 3.38 -2.38
C LEU A 19 16.17 3.27 -1.52
N ILE A 20 15.00 3.38 -2.15
CA ILE A 20 13.72 3.33 -1.46
C ILE A 20 13.41 1.92 -0.95
N GLY A 21 13.66 0.89 -1.76
CA GLY A 21 13.47 -0.51 -1.37
C GLY A 21 14.25 -0.87 -0.11
N CYS A 22 15.55 -0.56 -0.06
CA CYS A 22 16.38 -0.82 1.12
C CYS A 22 15.94 0.00 2.34
N THR A 23 15.61 1.28 2.15
CA THR A 23 15.16 2.16 3.24
C THR A 23 13.85 1.67 3.84
N ALA A 24 12.86 1.36 3.00
CA ALA A 24 11.57 0.82 3.43
C ALA A 24 11.72 -0.55 4.10
N PHE A 25 12.60 -1.42 3.59
CA PHE A 25 12.86 -2.74 4.17
C PHE A 25 13.39 -2.62 5.61
N ILE A 26 14.45 -1.85 5.81
CA ILE A 26 15.09 -1.68 7.12
C ILE A 26 14.17 -0.92 8.08
N GLY A 27 13.56 0.18 7.60
CA GLY A 27 12.69 1.03 8.40
C GLY A 27 11.48 0.27 8.96
N ASN A 28 10.81 -0.54 8.12
CA ASN A 28 9.63 -1.27 8.55
C ASN A 28 9.96 -2.45 9.49
N ILE A 29 11.12 -3.10 9.36
CA ILE A 29 11.60 -4.08 10.34
C ILE A 29 11.78 -3.41 11.72
N ALA A 30 12.40 -2.23 11.76
CA ALA A 30 12.60 -1.49 13.00
C ALA A 30 11.27 -1.09 13.64
N VAL A 31 10.34 -0.52 12.85
CA VAL A 31 8.98 -0.15 13.31
C VAL A 31 8.24 -1.35 13.89
N PHE A 32 8.23 -2.47 13.17
CA PHE A 32 7.61 -3.71 13.63
C PHE A 32 8.20 -4.16 14.98
N SER A 33 9.52 -4.23 15.08
CA SER A 33 10.22 -4.69 16.29
C SER A 33 9.91 -3.81 17.50
N MET A 34 9.94 -2.48 17.32
CA MET A 34 9.59 -1.53 18.39
C MET A 34 8.13 -1.68 18.82
N HIS A 35 7.19 -1.69 17.88
CA HIS A 35 5.77 -1.70 18.21
C HIS A 35 5.28 -3.05 18.74
N VAL A 36 5.90 -4.18 18.34
CA VAL A 36 5.65 -5.49 18.97
C VAL A 36 6.04 -5.48 20.44
N LYS A 37 7.20 -4.89 20.78
CA LYS A 37 7.63 -4.72 22.17
C LYS A 37 6.65 -3.83 22.93
N GLU A 38 6.26 -2.69 22.37
CA GLU A 38 5.30 -1.79 22.99
C GLU A 38 3.93 -2.42 23.22
N THR A 39 3.45 -3.22 22.27
CA THR A 39 2.15 -3.92 22.35
C THR A 39 2.09 -4.81 23.60
N LYS A 40 3.21 -5.44 23.96
CA LYS A 40 3.32 -6.31 25.15
C LYS A 40 3.45 -5.50 26.45
N CYS A 41 4.06 -4.32 26.41
CA CYS A 41 4.37 -3.53 27.61
C CYS A 41 3.29 -2.49 27.97
N LYS A 42 2.52 -1.98 27.00
CA LYS A 42 1.51 -0.93 27.23
C LYS A 42 0.17 -1.51 27.67
N LYS A 43 -0.51 -0.83 28.60
CA LYS A 43 -1.86 -1.18 29.08
C LYS A 43 -2.92 -1.21 27.95
N ASN A 44 -2.76 -0.36 26.93
CA ASN A 44 -3.54 -0.43 25.69
C ASN A 44 -2.60 -0.70 24.51
N GLY A 45 -2.49 -1.97 24.11
CA GLY A 45 -1.61 -2.41 23.02
C GLY A 45 -2.19 -2.31 21.62
N VAL A 46 -3.49 -2.00 21.46
CA VAL A 46 -4.16 -1.91 20.14
C VAL A 46 -3.47 -0.93 19.18
N PRO A 47 -3.14 0.33 19.58
CA PRO A 47 -2.43 1.28 18.71
C PRO A 47 -1.16 0.68 18.10
N SER A 48 -0.31 0.11 18.98
CA SER A 48 0.98 -0.42 18.58
C SER A 48 0.82 -1.71 17.76
N PHE A 49 -0.17 -2.54 18.06
CA PHE A 49 -0.50 -3.73 17.27
C PHE A 49 -0.90 -3.37 15.83
N LEU A 50 -1.73 -2.34 15.65
CA LEU A 50 -2.19 -1.92 14.32
C LEU A 50 -1.04 -1.32 13.50
N ILE A 51 -0.18 -0.48 14.11
CA ILE A 51 1.01 0.08 13.45
C ILE A 51 2.01 -1.02 13.08
N ALA A 52 2.21 -2.02 13.96
CA ALA A 52 3.07 -3.16 13.65
C ALA A 52 2.56 -3.95 12.43
N ASN A 53 1.25 -4.14 12.29
CA ASN A 53 0.68 -4.82 11.12
C ASN A 53 0.78 -3.98 9.84
N LEU A 54 0.64 -2.66 9.93
CA LEU A 54 0.91 -1.78 8.79
C LEU A 54 2.37 -1.87 8.35
N ALA A 55 3.31 -1.92 9.29
CA ALA A 55 4.73 -2.13 8.99
C ALA A 55 4.99 -3.48 8.30
N VAL A 56 4.23 -4.54 8.61
CA VAL A 56 4.33 -5.83 7.89
C VAL A 56 3.86 -5.70 6.44
N ALA A 57 2.78 -4.94 6.19
CA ALA A 57 2.30 -4.68 4.83
C ALA A 57 3.32 -3.83 4.04
N ASP A 58 3.82 -2.73 4.61
CA ASP A 58 4.84 -1.88 3.97
C ASP A 58 6.17 -2.61 3.74
N PHE A 59 6.58 -3.46 4.68
CA PHE A 59 7.71 -4.37 4.50
C PHE A 59 7.50 -5.30 3.31
N SER A 60 6.29 -5.83 3.13
CA SER A 60 5.96 -6.70 1.99
C SER A 60 6.08 -5.93 0.67
N VAL A 61 5.60 -4.68 0.60
CA VAL A 61 5.81 -3.80 -0.56
C VAL A 61 7.30 -3.52 -0.82
N ALA A 62 8.11 -3.38 0.23
CA ALA A 62 9.57 -3.26 0.08
C ALA A 62 10.21 -4.52 -0.52
N ASN A 63 9.76 -5.72 -0.14
CA ASN A 63 10.20 -6.97 -0.76
C ASN A 63 9.84 -7.04 -2.23
N TYR A 64 8.63 -6.60 -2.61
CA TYR A 64 8.25 -6.44 -4.02
C TYR A 64 9.27 -5.58 -4.78
N MET A 65 9.64 -4.41 -4.27
CA MET A 65 10.62 -3.53 -4.92
C MET A 65 11.99 -4.20 -5.07
N LEU A 66 12.45 -4.91 -4.04
CA LEU A 66 13.72 -5.63 -4.11
C LEU A 66 13.68 -6.76 -5.14
N ILE A 67 12.56 -7.47 -5.29
CA ILE A 67 12.38 -8.48 -6.35
C ILE A 67 12.51 -7.81 -7.72
N ILE A 68 11.84 -6.67 -7.96
CA ILE A 68 11.93 -5.94 -9.22
C ILE A 68 13.36 -5.41 -9.46
N ALA A 69 14.03 -4.87 -8.43
CA ALA A 69 15.39 -4.33 -8.55
C ALA A 69 16.43 -5.41 -8.88
N ILE A 70 16.35 -6.57 -8.22
CA ILE A 70 17.21 -7.74 -8.49
C ILE A 70 16.95 -8.27 -9.90
N SER A 71 15.68 -8.35 -10.29
CA SER A 71 15.28 -8.87 -11.60
C SER A 71 15.67 -7.92 -12.73
N ASP A 72 15.56 -6.60 -12.53
CA ASP A 72 16.11 -5.61 -13.46
C ASP A 72 17.59 -5.88 -13.69
N ARG A 73 18.39 -6.07 -12.63
CA ARG A 73 19.82 -6.35 -12.81
C ARG A 73 20.11 -7.68 -13.53
N PHE A 74 19.30 -8.70 -13.30
CA PHE A 74 19.47 -10.01 -13.93
C PHE A 74 19.12 -9.99 -15.43
N TYR A 75 18.08 -9.26 -15.82
CA TYR A 75 17.56 -9.25 -17.19
C TYR A 75 18.05 -8.05 -18.03
N SER A 76 18.65 -7.02 -17.44
CA SER A 76 19.10 -5.77 -18.09
C SER A 76 20.44 -5.89 -18.83
N ASN A 77 20.57 -6.90 -19.70
CA ASN A 77 21.72 -7.12 -20.59
C ASN A 77 21.37 -6.86 -22.08
N ASN A 78 20.64 -5.77 -22.37
CA ASN A 78 20.24 -5.35 -23.73
C ASN A 78 19.43 -6.40 -24.53
N LYS A 79 18.78 -7.34 -23.82
CA LYS A 79 17.96 -8.41 -24.41
C LYS A 79 16.61 -8.56 -23.72
N PHE A 80 16.23 -7.62 -22.84
CA PHE A 80 14.98 -7.71 -22.11
C PHE A 80 13.79 -7.77 -23.07
N GLY A 81 13.76 -6.98 -24.14
CA GLY A 81 12.67 -7.03 -25.12
C GLY A 81 12.40 -8.44 -25.67
N VAL A 82 13.46 -9.18 -26.04
CA VAL A 82 13.38 -10.53 -26.63
C VAL A 82 13.04 -11.60 -25.59
N ASN A 83 13.54 -11.44 -24.36
CA ASN A 83 13.37 -12.43 -23.28
C ASN A 83 12.32 -12.00 -22.23
N SER A 84 11.53 -10.97 -22.53
CA SER A 84 10.58 -10.36 -21.59
C SER A 84 9.56 -11.38 -21.09
N GLU A 85 9.10 -12.26 -21.98
CA GLU A 85 8.19 -13.35 -21.66
C GLU A 85 8.76 -14.35 -20.64
N GLN A 86 10.07 -14.59 -20.64
CA GLN A 86 10.72 -15.46 -19.65
C GLN A 86 10.57 -14.89 -18.24
N TRP A 87 10.74 -13.58 -18.08
CA TRP A 87 10.50 -12.89 -16.82
C TRP A 87 9.01 -12.87 -16.46
N LEU A 88 8.16 -12.45 -17.39
CA LEU A 88 6.73 -12.24 -17.14
C LEU A 88 5.96 -13.53 -16.82
N ARG A 89 6.45 -14.70 -17.23
CA ARG A 89 5.89 -16.02 -16.88
C ARG A 89 6.53 -16.63 -15.63
N SER A 90 7.61 -16.05 -15.13
CA SER A 90 8.35 -16.60 -14.01
C SER A 90 7.59 -16.50 -12.68
N MET A 91 7.82 -17.45 -11.78
CA MET A 91 7.23 -17.42 -10.43
C MET A 91 7.60 -16.15 -9.64
N PRO A 92 8.84 -15.61 -9.71
CA PRO A 92 9.15 -14.35 -9.05
C PRO A 92 8.31 -13.16 -9.50
N CYS A 93 7.96 -13.06 -10.79
CA CYS A 93 7.08 -11.98 -11.29
C CYS A 93 5.64 -12.15 -10.77
N LEU A 94 5.08 -13.36 -10.81
CA LEU A 94 3.75 -13.64 -10.27
C LEU A 94 3.69 -13.40 -8.76
N PHE A 95 4.73 -13.81 -8.03
CA PHE A 95 4.85 -13.57 -6.60
C PHE A 95 5.01 -12.08 -6.25
N ALA A 96 5.78 -11.34 -7.06
CA ALA A 96 5.87 -9.88 -6.96
C ALA A 96 4.50 -9.22 -7.15
N CYS A 97 3.73 -9.64 -8.13
CA CYS A 97 2.36 -9.17 -8.36
C CYS A 97 1.46 -9.42 -7.15
N PHE A 98 1.48 -10.66 -6.65
CA PHE A 98 0.71 -11.05 -5.46
C PHE A 98 1.07 -10.20 -4.24
N ILE A 99 2.37 -10.09 -3.91
CA ILE A 99 2.83 -9.32 -2.75
C ILE A 99 2.42 -7.86 -2.90
N CYS A 100 2.69 -7.23 -4.04
CA CYS A 100 2.40 -5.81 -4.23
C CYS A 100 0.90 -5.53 -4.03
N CYS A 101 0.03 -6.23 -4.76
CA CYS A 101 -1.41 -6.01 -4.68
C CYS A 101 -1.98 -6.38 -3.29
N ALA A 102 -1.59 -7.51 -2.69
CA ALA A 102 -2.14 -7.94 -1.41
C ALA A 102 -1.68 -7.04 -0.26
N ALA A 103 -0.39 -6.67 -0.24
CA ALA A 103 0.17 -5.82 0.79
C ALA A 103 -0.35 -4.38 0.69
N SER A 104 -0.42 -3.82 -0.52
CA SER A 104 -1.01 -2.50 -0.73
C SER A 104 -2.47 -2.42 -0.29
N LEU A 105 -3.27 -3.44 -0.60
CA LEU A 105 -4.67 -3.51 -0.13
C LEU A 105 -4.73 -3.62 1.40
N MET A 106 -3.84 -4.40 2.00
CA MET A 106 -3.74 -4.51 3.46
C MET A 106 -3.36 -3.17 4.13
N SER A 107 -2.42 -2.40 3.56
CA SER A 107 -2.05 -1.08 4.08
C SER A 107 -3.25 -0.13 4.11
N VAL A 108 -4.10 -0.14 3.08
CA VAL A 108 -5.33 0.67 3.03
C VAL A 108 -6.32 0.25 4.12
N PHE A 109 -6.55 -1.06 4.32
CA PHE A 109 -7.39 -1.54 5.42
C PHE A 109 -6.82 -1.18 6.78
N MET A 110 -5.50 -1.26 6.96
CA MET A 110 -4.85 -0.86 8.20
C MET A 110 -5.06 0.62 8.50
N MET A 111 -4.89 1.49 7.50
CA MET A 111 -5.15 2.93 7.64
C MET A 111 -6.60 3.21 8.05
N LEU A 112 -7.56 2.49 7.47
CA LEU A 112 -8.96 2.58 7.86
C LEU A 112 -9.19 2.17 9.32
N ILE A 113 -8.66 1.01 9.75
CA ILE A 113 -8.84 0.51 11.12
C ILE A 113 -8.16 1.43 12.14
N ILE A 114 -6.95 1.91 11.86
CA ILE A 114 -6.25 2.88 12.70
C ILE A 114 -7.10 4.14 12.86
N SER A 115 -7.70 4.63 11.77
CA SER A 115 -8.55 5.83 11.78
C SER A 115 -9.83 5.64 12.60
N ILE A 116 -10.47 4.47 12.49
CA ILE A 116 -11.64 4.10 13.30
C ILE A 116 -11.27 4.03 14.78
N ASP A 117 -10.17 3.34 15.12
CA ASP A 117 -9.68 3.22 16.50
C ASP A 117 -9.39 4.59 17.12
N ARG A 118 -8.66 5.45 16.39
CA ARG A 118 -8.39 6.84 16.81
C ARG A 118 -9.66 7.63 17.01
N PHE A 119 -10.57 7.58 16.03
CA PHE A 119 -11.81 8.32 16.06
C PHE A 119 -12.65 7.93 17.28
N ILE A 120 -12.83 6.64 17.55
CA ILE A 120 -13.58 6.17 18.73
C ILE A 120 -12.90 6.62 20.03
N CYS A 121 -11.58 6.49 20.13
CA CYS A 121 -10.84 6.85 21.33
C CYS A 121 -10.88 8.35 21.63
N MET A 122 -10.81 9.20 20.60
CA MET A 122 -10.78 10.66 20.75
C MET A 122 -12.16 11.28 20.87
N VAL A 123 -13.10 10.90 20.00
CA VAL A 123 -14.43 11.53 19.95
C VAL A 123 -15.38 10.95 21.00
N TYR A 124 -15.19 9.68 21.37
CA TYR A 124 -16.03 9.00 22.38
C TYR A 124 -15.19 8.39 23.51
N PRO A 125 -14.52 9.21 24.34
CA PRO A 125 -13.57 8.75 25.35
C PRO A 125 -14.17 7.82 26.41
N PHE A 126 -15.48 7.93 26.69
CA PHE A 126 -16.20 7.07 27.65
C PHE A 126 -16.97 5.92 27.00
N SER A 127 -16.85 5.74 25.68
CA SER A 127 -17.50 4.64 24.98
C SER A 127 -16.95 3.29 25.43
N LYS A 128 -17.85 2.33 25.67
CA LYS A 128 -17.50 0.92 25.89
C LYS A 128 -17.17 0.19 24.58
N ARG A 129 -17.40 0.81 23.42
CA ARG A 129 -17.16 0.22 22.09
C ARG A 129 -15.73 0.44 21.56
N LYS A 130 -14.74 0.62 22.46
CA LYS A 130 -13.34 0.74 22.05
C LYS A 130 -12.85 -0.58 21.48
N LEU A 131 -11.96 -0.49 20.49
CA LEU A 131 -11.38 -1.68 19.90
C LEU A 131 -10.52 -2.39 20.96
N THR A 132 -10.75 -3.69 21.13
CA THR A 132 -9.94 -4.53 22.01
C THR A 132 -8.87 -5.25 21.19
N LEU A 133 -7.79 -5.72 21.82
CA LEU A 133 -6.75 -6.46 21.10
C LEU A 133 -7.28 -7.73 20.44
N LYS A 134 -8.23 -8.42 21.07
CA LYS A 134 -8.88 -9.62 20.49
C LYS A 134 -9.68 -9.27 19.24
N SER A 135 -10.48 -8.20 19.30
CA SER A 135 -11.25 -7.71 18.16
C SER A 135 -10.34 -7.20 17.04
N ALA A 136 -9.27 -6.47 17.38
CA ALA A 136 -8.28 -5.99 16.42
C ALA A 136 -7.58 -7.17 15.71
N LEU A 137 -7.15 -8.18 16.47
CA LEU A 137 -6.54 -9.39 15.92
C LEU A 137 -7.49 -10.10 14.94
N LEU A 138 -8.76 -10.28 15.32
CA LEU A 138 -9.75 -10.92 14.45
C LEU A 138 -9.99 -10.13 13.16
N LEU A 139 -10.12 -8.80 13.25
CA LEU A 139 -10.27 -7.94 12.07
C LEU A 139 -9.05 -8.01 11.16
N VAL A 140 -7.84 -7.91 11.72
CA VAL A 140 -6.59 -7.97 10.96
C VAL A 140 -6.44 -9.32 10.26
N MET A 141 -6.72 -10.43 10.93
CA MET A 141 -6.72 -11.76 10.30
C MET A 141 -7.75 -11.87 9.19
N GLY A 142 -8.96 -11.33 9.39
CA GLY A 142 -10.01 -11.30 8.38
C GLY A 142 -9.60 -10.52 7.13
N PHE A 143 -9.00 -9.34 7.29
CA PHE A 143 -8.53 -8.54 6.16
C PHE A 143 -7.33 -9.16 5.45
N TRP A 144 -6.40 -9.79 6.18
CA TRP A 144 -5.33 -10.56 5.54
C TRP A 144 -5.87 -11.71 4.70
N LEU A 145 -6.79 -12.51 5.26
CA LEU A 145 -7.42 -13.61 4.55
C LEU A 145 -8.16 -13.10 3.30
N PHE A 146 -8.90 -12.00 3.44
CA PHE A 146 -9.58 -11.36 2.31
C PHE A 146 -8.60 -10.90 1.24
N SER A 147 -7.56 -10.12 1.59
CA SER A 147 -6.57 -9.61 0.63
C SER A 147 -5.83 -10.73 -0.08
N ILE A 148 -5.38 -11.74 0.66
CA ILE A 148 -4.70 -12.93 0.11
C ILE A 148 -5.61 -13.67 -0.86
N THR A 149 -6.87 -13.89 -0.49
CA THR A 149 -7.81 -14.62 -1.35
C THR A 149 -8.18 -13.80 -2.58
N PHE A 150 -8.54 -12.53 -2.37
CA PHE A 150 -9.00 -11.62 -3.43
C PHE A 150 -7.92 -11.40 -4.50
N VAL A 151 -6.65 -11.27 -4.10
CA VAL A 151 -5.50 -11.11 -5.01
C VAL A 151 -4.97 -12.46 -5.50
N GLY A 152 -4.97 -13.47 -4.64
CA GLY A 152 -4.43 -14.79 -4.97
C GLY A 152 -5.17 -15.46 -6.12
N VAL A 153 -6.51 -15.33 -6.17
CA VAL A 153 -7.33 -15.94 -7.23
C VAL A 153 -6.87 -15.53 -8.64
N PRO A 154 -6.85 -14.25 -9.04
CA PRO A 154 -6.41 -13.86 -10.39
C PRO A 154 -4.91 -14.11 -10.65
N VAL A 155 -4.07 -14.10 -9.62
CA VAL A 155 -2.64 -14.47 -9.76
C VAL A 155 -2.48 -15.95 -10.07
N VAL A 156 -3.25 -16.83 -9.40
CA VAL A 156 -3.23 -18.27 -9.69
C VAL A 156 -3.74 -18.55 -11.10
N TYR A 157 -4.79 -17.87 -11.56
CA TYR A 157 -5.25 -17.96 -12.95
C TYR A 157 -4.20 -17.48 -13.98
N SER A 158 -3.24 -16.66 -13.54
CA SER A 158 -2.17 -16.15 -14.40
C SER A 158 -0.97 -17.09 -14.52
N ILE A 159 -0.94 -18.21 -13.78
CA ILE A 159 0.17 -19.18 -13.82
C ILE A 159 0.22 -19.84 -15.19
N GLY A 160 1.34 -19.67 -15.91
CA GLY A 160 1.56 -20.26 -17.24
C GLY A 160 0.73 -19.63 -18.36
N ALA A 161 -0.08 -18.60 -18.06
CA ALA A 161 -0.93 -17.92 -19.03
C ALA A 161 -0.12 -16.99 -19.95
N ASP A 162 -0.63 -16.79 -21.17
CA ASP A 162 -0.10 -15.81 -22.13
C ASP A 162 -0.38 -14.36 -21.69
N GLY A 163 0.17 -13.38 -22.40
CA GLY A 163 0.11 -11.95 -22.04
C GLY A 163 -1.32 -11.46 -21.85
N ASP A 164 -2.19 -11.81 -22.77
CA ASP A 164 -3.58 -11.35 -22.79
C ASP A 164 -4.44 -12.01 -21.71
N ASN A 165 -3.97 -13.12 -21.13
CA ASN A 165 -4.69 -13.92 -20.14
C ASN A 165 -4.00 -13.92 -18.77
N ARG A 166 -3.12 -12.95 -18.50
CA ARG A 166 -2.49 -12.76 -17.17
C ARG A 166 -2.80 -11.39 -16.56
N LEU A 167 -2.87 -11.31 -15.23
CA LEU A 167 -3.26 -10.13 -14.47
C LEU A 167 -2.39 -8.89 -14.75
N HIS A 168 -1.07 -9.07 -14.82
CA HIS A 168 -0.09 -8.01 -15.09
C HIS A 168 0.16 -7.75 -16.58
N GLY A 169 -0.52 -8.47 -17.48
CA GLY A 169 -0.36 -8.32 -18.93
C GLY A 169 1.10 -8.35 -19.36
N TYR A 170 1.52 -7.31 -20.09
CA TYR A 170 2.90 -7.11 -20.55
C TYR A 170 3.71 -6.15 -19.68
N SER A 171 3.25 -5.85 -18.45
CA SER A 171 3.92 -4.92 -17.55
C SER A 171 5.16 -5.57 -16.92
N SER A 172 6.34 -5.03 -17.24
CA SER A 172 7.64 -5.53 -16.76
C SER A 172 7.80 -5.47 -15.23
N ILE A 173 7.03 -4.61 -14.56
CA ILE A 173 7.05 -4.42 -13.11
C ILE A 173 6.03 -5.31 -12.37
N CYS A 174 5.38 -6.23 -13.08
CA CYS A 174 4.51 -7.27 -12.53
C CYS A 174 3.36 -6.72 -11.66
N MET A 175 2.76 -5.60 -12.03
CA MET A 175 1.57 -5.05 -11.36
C MET A 175 0.32 -5.30 -12.20
N SER A 176 -0.84 -5.44 -11.56
CA SER A 176 -2.14 -5.59 -12.25
C SER A 176 -2.40 -4.45 -13.23
N SER A 177 -2.40 -4.76 -14.53
CA SER A 177 -2.59 -3.75 -15.60
C SER A 177 -3.35 -4.27 -16.82
N ASN A 178 -3.74 -5.54 -16.83
CA ASN A 178 -4.47 -6.11 -17.95
C ASN A 178 -5.94 -5.70 -17.91
N VAL A 179 -6.24 -4.56 -18.51
CA VAL A 179 -7.61 -4.02 -18.63
C VAL A 179 -8.33 -4.46 -19.91
N LEU A 180 -7.61 -5.11 -20.83
CA LEU A 180 -8.15 -5.57 -22.11
C LEU A 180 -8.93 -6.87 -21.92
N ASN A 181 -8.47 -7.72 -21.00
CA ASN A 181 -9.20 -8.90 -20.59
C ASN A 181 -10.39 -8.53 -19.68
N PRO A 182 -11.64 -8.89 -20.02
CA PRO A 182 -12.82 -8.49 -19.24
C PRO A 182 -12.81 -8.95 -17.78
N TYR A 183 -12.27 -10.13 -17.49
CA TYR A 183 -12.18 -10.66 -16.13
C TYR A 183 -11.24 -9.81 -15.27
N PHE A 184 -10.03 -9.54 -15.77
CA PHE A 184 -9.06 -8.71 -15.05
C PHE A 184 -9.50 -7.24 -14.99
N LYS A 185 -10.17 -6.71 -16.02
CA LYS A 185 -10.79 -5.39 -15.98
C LYS A 185 -11.77 -5.27 -14.81
N MET A 186 -12.71 -6.23 -14.70
CA MET A 186 -13.67 -6.26 -13.59
C MET A 186 -12.98 -6.35 -12.23
N TRP A 187 -11.97 -7.20 -12.11
CA TRP A 187 -11.22 -7.35 -10.87
C TRP A 187 -10.46 -6.08 -10.48
N ILE A 188 -9.75 -5.44 -11.43
CA ILE A 188 -9.04 -4.17 -11.21
C ILE A 188 -10.02 -3.07 -10.82
N THR A 189 -11.17 -2.97 -11.48
CA THR A 189 -12.23 -2.02 -11.11
C THR A 189 -12.73 -2.25 -9.69
N ALA A 190 -12.93 -3.51 -9.28
CA ALA A 190 -13.30 -3.85 -7.91
C ALA A 190 -12.20 -3.46 -6.90
N TYR A 191 -10.94 -3.79 -7.20
CA TYR A 191 -9.78 -3.40 -6.38
C TYR A 191 -9.73 -1.88 -6.16
N VAL A 192 -9.79 -1.09 -7.23
CA VAL A 192 -9.75 0.39 -7.17
C VAL A 192 -10.98 0.94 -6.43
N SER A 193 -12.16 0.37 -6.65
CA SER A 193 -13.39 0.82 -5.98
C SER A 193 -13.31 0.59 -4.48
N ILE A 194 -12.83 -0.57 -4.04
CA ILE A 194 -12.65 -0.90 -2.62
C ILE A 194 -11.68 0.09 -1.98
N THR A 195 -10.55 0.39 -2.62
CA THR A 195 -9.56 1.31 -2.05
C THR A 195 -10.10 2.75 -1.98
N ILE A 196 -10.77 3.24 -3.03
CA ILE A 196 -11.38 4.58 -3.03
C ILE A 196 -12.44 4.70 -1.93
N ILE A 197 -13.29 3.69 -1.74
CA ILE A 197 -14.30 3.69 -0.67
C ILE A 197 -13.61 3.77 0.71
N CYS A 198 -12.56 2.99 0.92
CA CYS A 198 -11.79 3.05 2.16
C CYS A 198 -11.19 4.43 2.39
N TRP A 199 -10.63 5.06 1.34
CA TRP A 199 -10.08 6.42 1.42
C TRP A 199 -11.15 7.46 1.78
N ILE A 200 -12.34 7.40 1.16
CA ILE A 200 -13.45 8.30 1.47
C ILE A 200 -13.85 8.19 2.94
N ILE A 201 -14.03 6.96 3.44
CA ILE A 201 -14.39 6.72 4.85
C ILE A 201 -13.28 7.27 5.77
N THR A 202 -12.02 7.00 5.44
CA THR A 202 -10.86 7.44 6.24
C THR A 202 -10.79 8.98 6.29
N CYS A 203 -10.91 9.68 5.16
CA CYS A 203 -10.95 11.14 5.10
C CYS A 203 -12.11 11.74 5.90
N PHE A 204 -13.30 11.12 5.84
CA PHE A 204 -14.45 11.54 6.63
C PHE A 204 -14.18 11.42 8.14
N LEU A 205 -13.63 10.29 8.59
CA LEU A 205 -13.29 10.05 9.99
C LEU A 205 -12.25 11.06 10.50
N TYR A 206 -11.21 11.34 9.71
CA TYR A 206 -10.21 12.36 10.07
C TYR A 206 -10.79 13.76 10.17
N THR A 207 -11.65 14.13 9.22
CA THR A 207 -12.31 15.45 9.25
C THR A 207 -13.12 15.61 10.54
N LYS A 208 -13.88 14.58 10.93
CA LYS A 208 -14.63 14.58 12.20
C LYS A 208 -13.70 14.64 13.41
N MET A 209 -12.59 13.90 13.40
CA MET A 209 -11.59 13.92 14.47
C MET A 209 -10.94 15.30 14.63
N LEU A 210 -10.54 15.95 13.52
CA LEU A 210 -9.99 17.31 13.54
C LEU A 210 -11.00 18.33 14.06
N ASN A 211 -12.27 18.22 13.68
CA ASN A 211 -13.33 19.09 14.17
C ASN A 211 -13.56 18.91 15.68
N SER A 212 -13.53 17.66 16.18
CA SER A 212 -13.64 17.37 17.61
C SER A 212 -12.48 18.02 18.39
N ILE A 213 -11.25 17.93 17.90
CA ILE A 213 -10.09 18.58 18.54
C ILE A 213 -10.25 20.11 18.57
N ARG A 214 -10.74 20.72 17.48
CA ARG A 214 -11.01 22.17 17.43
C ARG A 214 -12.03 22.59 18.48
N GLN A 215 -13.14 21.85 18.61
CA GLN A 215 -14.17 22.12 19.61
C GLN A 215 -13.64 21.92 21.04
N SER A 216 -12.93 20.83 21.32
CA SER A 216 -12.35 20.56 22.64
C SER A 216 -11.26 21.56 23.03
N SER A 217 -10.54 22.15 22.07
CA SER A 217 -9.52 23.19 22.33
C SER A 217 -10.09 24.52 22.82
N GLN A 218 -11.37 24.81 22.49
CA GLN A 218 -12.09 25.99 22.98
C GLN A 218 -12.58 25.81 24.43
N GLN A 219 -12.68 24.57 24.91
CA GLN A 219 -13.13 24.21 26.26
C GLN A 219 -11.94 23.77 27.16
N VAL A 220 -11.14 24.74 27.61
CA VAL A 220 -10.25 24.77 28.82
C VAL A 220 -9.18 23.67 29.05
N ARG A 221 -9.14 22.50 28.38
CA ARG A 221 -8.07 21.49 28.58
C ARG A 221 -6.85 21.68 27.65
N LYS A 222 -5.98 22.66 27.93
CA LYS A 222 -4.83 22.97 27.05
C LYS A 222 -3.76 21.87 26.93
N SER A 223 -3.51 21.08 27.99
CA SER A 223 -2.40 20.11 28.02
C SER A 223 -2.70 18.80 27.28
N GLU A 224 -3.82 18.11 27.59
CA GLU A 224 -4.21 16.86 26.90
C GLU A 224 -4.50 17.09 25.42
N ASN A 225 -5.21 18.18 25.08
CA ASN A 225 -5.48 18.56 23.70
C ASN A 225 -4.21 18.77 22.87
N SER A 226 -3.08 19.18 23.46
CA SER A 226 -1.84 19.41 22.71
C SER A 226 -1.14 18.10 22.30
N LYS A 227 -1.26 17.04 23.12
CA LYS A 227 -0.74 15.70 22.79
C LYS A 227 -1.62 15.02 21.75
N ASP A 228 -2.93 15.02 21.92
CA ASP A 228 -3.88 14.43 20.97
C ASP A 228 -3.83 15.14 19.61
N LYS A 229 -3.70 16.48 19.62
CA LYS A 229 -3.49 17.26 18.40
C LYS A 229 -2.20 16.86 17.67
N ARG A 230 -1.09 16.67 18.39
CA ARG A 230 0.19 16.26 17.78
C ARG A 230 0.08 14.86 17.15
N ILE A 231 -0.51 13.91 17.86
CA ILE A 231 -0.71 12.53 17.35
C ILE A 231 -1.62 12.56 16.11
N THR A 232 -2.73 13.28 16.17
CA THR A 232 -3.67 13.38 15.05
C THR A 232 -3.06 14.04 13.82
N ILE A 233 -2.27 15.10 13.99
CA ILE A 233 -1.58 15.74 12.87
C ILE A 233 -0.59 14.77 12.22
N ARG A 234 0.16 13.98 13.00
CA ARG A 234 1.09 12.98 12.46
C ARG A 234 0.36 11.94 11.61
N LEU A 235 -0.72 11.38 12.15
CA LEU A 235 -1.49 10.38 11.42
C LEU A 235 -2.23 10.97 10.20
N PHE A 236 -2.60 12.25 10.25
CA PHE A 236 -3.13 12.98 9.10
C PHE A 236 -2.06 13.19 8.01
N LEU A 237 -0.81 13.49 8.40
CA LEU A 237 0.30 13.58 7.44
C LEU A 237 0.53 12.23 6.75
N ILE A 238 0.54 11.13 7.51
CA ILE A 238 0.63 9.76 6.96
C ILE A 238 -0.51 9.50 5.95
N LEU A 239 -1.75 9.85 6.32
CA LEU A 239 -2.90 9.70 5.44
C LEU A 239 -2.75 10.48 4.13
N ILE A 240 -2.31 11.73 4.22
CA ILE A 240 -2.13 12.58 3.04
C ILE A 240 -1.01 12.04 2.16
N THR A 241 0.12 11.65 2.74
CA THR A 241 1.24 11.11 1.95
C THR A 241 0.85 9.82 1.24
N ASP A 242 0.10 8.95 1.90
CA ASP A 242 -0.44 7.74 1.29
C ASP A 242 -1.43 8.09 0.17
N LEU A 243 -2.46 8.89 0.46
CA LEU A 243 -3.46 9.27 -0.55
C LEU A 243 -2.83 9.91 -1.79
N ILE A 244 -1.88 10.85 -1.61
CA ILE A 244 -1.17 11.50 -2.71
C ILE A 244 -0.39 10.49 -3.55
N SER A 245 0.23 9.50 -2.92
CA SER A 245 0.96 8.45 -3.64
C SER A 245 0.06 7.62 -4.56
N TRP A 246 -1.20 7.43 -4.18
CA TRP A 246 -2.19 6.65 -4.93
C TRP A 246 -2.92 7.45 -6.02
N ILE A 247 -3.00 8.77 -5.92
CA ILE A 247 -3.73 9.61 -6.89
C ILE A 247 -3.32 9.34 -8.35
N PRO A 248 -2.02 9.32 -8.71
CA PRO A 248 -1.62 9.06 -10.09
C PRO A 248 -2.10 7.70 -10.62
N TYR A 249 -2.08 6.68 -9.75
CA TYR A 249 -2.58 5.34 -10.09
C TYR A 249 -4.09 5.40 -10.39
N TYR A 250 -4.88 6.05 -9.53
CA TYR A 250 -6.32 6.19 -9.76
C TYR A 250 -6.65 6.96 -11.04
N ILE A 251 -5.93 8.04 -11.34
CA ILE A 251 -6.15 8.83 -12.56
C ILE A 251 -5.93 7.97 -13.80
N ILE A 252 -4.80 7.24 -13.86
CA ILE A 252 -4.48 6.37 -15.00
C ILE A 252 -5.56 5.30 -15.18
N PHE A 253 -5.95 4.61 -14.09
CA PHE A 253 -6.94 3.54 -14.19
C PHE A 253 -8.32 4.06 -14.55
N MET A 254 -8.75 5.22 -14.04
CA MET A 254 -10.03 5.81 -14.44
C MET A 254 -10.04 6.21 -15.93
N GLN A 255 -8.95 6.79 -16.44
CA GLN A 255 -8.82 7.14 -17.85
C GLN A 255 -8.86 5.89 -18.75
N VAL A 256 -8.11 4.87 -18.37
CA VAL A 256 -8.01 3.61 -19.11
C VAL A 256 -9.34 2.84 -19.10
N LEU A 257 -10.06 2.85 -17.97
CA LEU A 257 -11.38 2.23 -17.89
C LEU A 257 -12.41 2.90 -18.81
N HIS A 258 -12.32 4.22 -18.98
CA HIS A 258 -13.21 5.00 -19.85
C HIS A 258 -12.88 4.84 -21.34
N THR A 259 -11.60 4.86 -21.70
CA THR A 259 -11.15 4.77 -23.10
C THR A 259 -11.09 3.34 -23.62
N SER A 260 -11.02 2.35 -22.73
CA SER A 260 -10.75 0.93 -23.06
C SER A 260 -9.45 0.71 -23.85
N GLU A 261 -8.52 1.67 -23.76
CA GLU A 261 -7.17 1.55 -24.32
C GLU A 261 -6.25 0.75 -23.39
N SER A 262 -5.14 0.25 -23.93
CA SER A 262 -4.09 -0.36 -23.11
C SER A 262 -3.42 0.66 -22.19
N VAL A 263 -3.02 0.24 -20.98
CA VAL A 263 -2.25 1.10 -20.07
C VAL A 263 -0.89 1.45 -20.69
N ASN A 264 -0.51 2.73 -20.68
CA ASN A 264 0.85 3.14 -21.02
C ASN A 264 1.84 2.61 -19.96
N ILE A 265 2.60 1.58 -20.33
CA ILE A 265 3.51 0.86 -19.44
C ILE A 265 4.59 1.79 -18.87
N LEU A 266 5.08 2.77 -19.65
CA LEU A 266 6.08 3.72 -19.18
C LEU A 266 5.51 4.61 -18.07
N THR A 267 4.33 5.20 -18.28
CA THR A 267 3.65 6.02 -17.26
C THR A 267 3.38 5.20 -16.01
N LEU A 268 2.94 3.96 -16.18
CA LEU A 268 2.66 3.03 -15.08
C LEU A 268 3.93 2.71 -14.27
N GLN A 269 5.08 2.51 -14.92
CA GLN A 269 6.37 2.32 -14.24
C GLN A 269 6.73 3.51 -13.35
N PHE A 270 6.61 4.74 -13.87
CA PHE A 270 6.92 5.93 -13.07
C PHE A 270 6.00 6.04 -11.85
N VAL A 271 4.70 5.81 -12.01
CA VAL A 271 3.75 5.87 -10.88
C VAL A 271 4.05 4.80 -9.83
N ILE A 272 4.26 3.55 -10.24
CA ILE A 272 4.43 2.43 -9.30
C ILE A 272 5.80 2.43 -8.65
N ILE A 273 6.84 2.92 -9.32
CA ILE A 273 8.19 2.91 -8.77
C ILE A 273 8.50 4.19 -8.01
N PHE A 274 7.96 5.34 -8.41
CA PHE A 274 8.16 6.58 -7.67
C PHE A 274 7.08 6.86 -6.63
N ALA A 275 5.80 6.85 -7.01
CA ALA A 275 4.77 7.42 -6.14
C ALA A 275 4.42 6.47 -4.98
N LEU A 276 3.95 5.26 -5.28
CA LEU A 276 3.45 4.30 -4.27
C LEU A 276 4.50 3.92 -3.20
N PRO A 277 5.79 3.70 -3.55
CA PRO A 277 6.85 3.32 -2.61
C PRO A 277 7.22 4.35 -1.56
N ILE A 278 7.03 5.64 -1.86
CA ILE A 278 7.39 6.73 -0.95
C ILE A 278 6.67 6.57 0.38
N ASN A 279 5.40 6.17 0.33
CA ASN A 279 4.60 6.05 1.53
C ASN A 279 5.20 5.00 2.49
N SER A 280 5.55 3.81 1.97
CA SER A 280 6.17 2.75 2.78
C SER A 280 7.54 3.13 3.36
N ALA A 281 8.28 4.05 2.73
CA ALA A 281 9.55 4.57 3.27
C ALA A 281 9.36 5.72 4.28
N VAL A 282 8.33 6.54 4.12
CA VAL A 282 8.04 7.70 4.98
C VAL A 282 7.30 7.28 6.26
N ASN A 283 6.48 6.23 6.19
CA ASN A 283 5.71 5.68 7.30
C ASN A 283 6.55 5.46 8.57
N PRO A 284 7.71 4.78 8.51
CA PRO A 284 8.60 4.64 9.67
C PRO A 284 8.96 5.94 10.38
N CYS A 285 9.34 6.98 9.62
CA CYS A 285 9.70 8.27 10.19
C CYS A 285 8.52 8.92 10.92
N LEU A 286 7.32 8.84 10.35
CA LEU A 286 6.11 9.45 10.92
C LEU A 286 5.58 8.70 12.15
N TYR A 287 5.87 7.41 12.30
CA TYR A 287 5.51 6.62 13.50
C TYR A 287 6.51 6.75 14.64
N THR A 288 7.78 7.07 14.35
CA THR A 288 8.83 7.16 15.37
C THR A 288 9.06 8.55 15.95
N LEU A 289 8.81 9.60 15.16
CA LEU A 289 8.90 11.00 15.60
C LEU A 289 7.69 11.35 16.46
#